data_AF-A0AAC9KBH9-F1
#
_entry.id   AF-A0AAC9KBH9-F1
#
_cell.length_a   1.000
_cell.length_b   1.000
_cell.length_c   1.000
_cell.angle_alpha   90.00
_cell.angle_beta   90.00
_cell.angle_gamma   90.00
#
_symmetry.space_group_name_H-M   'P 1'
#
loop_
_entity.id
_entity.type
_entity.pdbx_description
1 polymer ?
#
loop_
_entity_poly.entity_id
_entity_poly.type
_entity_poly.pdbx_seq_one_letter_code
_entity_poly.pdbx_strand_id
1 'polypeptide(L)'
;MFLNFDGFQERYLRMNEQPDHTLTDSVQARYGRMHFFAHDTGALKTSLETYGEWAENEIRFLNSFIREGDTVIDVGAFIGTHVLAFSHAAGTHGHVIGIEAQEQSFKLLCNNVLDNNAANVRLENAIAGEENQVRLIHDIDISHDASFGSTSLLEDFSSAGNTAPNMIEVREITLDSLHLATCRLVKIDAEGMEHIVLKGATDLLSRLQPVIYAECNATDSGLKTLHLLKKHGYQTFAHVVPAFNPENFFGAPNDIFSGSCEVALIGIPDDLLGTLQSYVLHEKELILRIETADDLALAMLHKPQYPVEILRPCAAAHTGGTAWLDYYSALPLHVEALERDVAFLSQSLQTERDEKQVIVADAAALRLKNQELERDASLLRDAISAEEDQRNKSEAEAAAASLRIQELERDVSILRKAVITEAEHYKEASLRVQELEREIPILQQSARIEREGRLAAEHTALNHSETAANLQAIADTERQLRQETEHTLTNAEEQWRKEREAFLETQRQLTNEISSLRSSTSWKVTAPLRYAVRRLFRRH
;
A
#
# COMPACT_ATOMS: atom_id res chain seq x y z
N MET A 1 32.52 -20.27 -53.55
CA MET A 1 33.24 -21.05 -52.52
C MET A 1 32.26 -21.15 -51.36
N PHE A 2 31.76 -22.35 -51.04
CA PHE A 2 30.80 -22.53 -49.95
C PHE A 2 31.39 -21.96 -48.67
N LEU A 3 30.68 -21.03 -48.01
CA LEU A 3 31.07 -20.49 -46.71
C LEU A 3 31.15 -21.69 -45.75
N ASN A 4 32.36 -22.00 -45.30
CA ASN A 4 32.62 -23.17 -44.47
C ASN A 4 32.23 -22.81 -43.02
N PHE A 5 30.94 -22.95 -42.70
CA PHE A 5 30.40 -22.70 -41.35
C PHE A 5 30.85 -23.76 -40.32
N ASP A 6 31.41 -24.88 -40.77
CA ASP A 6 31.83 -26.00 -39.92
C ASP A 6 33.04 -25.69 -39.00
N GLY A 7 33.72 -24.55 -39.19
CA GLY A 7 34.80 -24.08 -38.31
C GLY A 7 34.35 -23.10 -37.20
N PHE A 8 33.05 -22.79 -37.14
CA PHE A 8 32.50 -21.73 -36.27
C PHE A 8 32.67 -22.06 -34.78
N GLN A 9 32.23 -23.23 -34.31
CA GLN A 9 32.29 -23.58 -32.89
C GLN A 9 33.72 -23.72 -32.34
N GLU A 10 34.66 -24.29 -33.10
CA GLU A 10 36.05 -24.46 -32.63
C GLU A 10 36.80 -23.14 -32.45
N ARG A 11 36.44 -22.10 -33.21
CA ARG A 11 37.09 -20.78 -33.16
C ARG A 11 36.69 -19.99 -31.90
N TYR A 12 35.43 -20.10 -31.47
CA TYR A 12 34.91 -19.45 -30.25
C TYR A 12 35.18 -20.23 -28.97
N LEU A 13 35.16 -21.56 -29.01
CA LEU A 13 35.51 -22.40 -27.86
C LEU A 13 36.94 -22.16 -27.35
N ARG A 14 37.85 -21.63 -28.20
CA ARG A 14 39.20 -21.23 -27.79
C ARG A 14 39.29 -19.83 -27.16
N MET A 15 38.27 -18.99 -27.33
CA MET A 15 38.21 -17.63 -26.77
C MET A 15 37.45 -17.57 -25.44
N ASN A 16 36.74 -18.64 -25.05
CA ASN A 16 35.93 -18.68 -23.84
C ASN A 16 36.74 -19.04 -22.59
N GLU A 17 37.12 -18.02 -21.82
CA GLU A 17 36.98 -18.11 -20.36
C GLU A 17 35.48 -18.00 -20.04
N GLN A 18 34.98 -18.75 -19.05
CA GLN A 18 33.57 -18.61 -18.65
C GLN A 18 33.27 -17.14 -18.30
N PRO A 19 32.06 -16.62 -18.60
CA PRO A 19 31.70 -15.26 -18.22
C PRO A 19 31.99 -15.07 -16.73
N ASP A 20 32.71 -14.01 -16.37
CA ASP A 20 32.87 -13.66 -14.97
C ASP A 20 31.48 -13.33 -14.42
N HIS A 21 30.94 -14.23 -13.59
CA HIS A 21 29.63 -14.10 -12.96
C HIS A 21 29.53 -12.87 -12.05
N THR A 22 30.63 -12.15 -11.79
CA THR A 22 30.60 -10.86 -11.09
C THR A 22 30.30 -9.67 -12.00
N LEU A 23 30.47 -9.81 -13.32
CA LEU A 23 30.35 -8.72 -14.30
C LEU A 23 29.20 -8.90 -15.31
N THR A 24 28.55 -10.07 -15.31
CA THR A 24 27.47 -10.40 -16.23
C THR A 24 26.28 -11.04 -15.52
N ASP A 25 25.08 -10.67 -15.96
CA ASP A 25 23.80 -11.22 -15.53
C ASP A 25 23.10 -11.92 -16.70
N SER A 26 22.05 -12.69 -16.44
CA SER A 26 21.29 -13.37 -17.49
C SER A 26 19.79 -13.44 -17.24
N VAL A 27 19.01 -13.45 -18.32
CA VAL A 27 17.55 -13.61 -18.30
C VAL A 27 17.10 -14.59 -19.38
N GLN A 28 15.96 -15.26 -19.16
CA GLN A 28 15.27 -15.98 -20.24
C GLN A 28 14.46 -14.98 -21.06
N ALA A 29 15.00 -14.57 -22.20
CA ALA A 29 14.39 -13.61 -23.11
C ALA A 29 13.57 -14.31 -24.22
N ARG A 30 12.87 -13.49 -25.03
CA ARG A 30 11.99 -13.93 -26.13
C ARG A 30 12.67 -14.86 -27.12
N TYR A 31 13.91 -14.56 -27.52
CA TYR A 31 14.69 -15.33 -28.50
C TYR A 31 15.74 -16.24 -27.87
N GLY A 32 15.56 -16.59 -26.59
CA GLY A 32 16.45 -17.49 -25.87
C GLY A 32 17.08 -16.87 -24.63
N ARG A 33 18.07 -17.57 -24.05
CA ARG A 33 18.78 -17.05 -22.87
C ARG A 33 19.69 -15.91 -23.30
N MET A 34 19.61 -14.78 -22.60
CA MET A 34 20.41 -13.60 -22.90
C MET A 34 21.26 -13.22 -21.69
N HIS A 35 22.57 -13.15 -21.90
CA HIS A 35 23.54 -12.56 -20.97
C HIS A 35 23.79 -11.10 -21.33
N PHE A 36 23.89 -10.24 -20.32
CA PHE A 36 24.12 -8.80 -20.43
C PHE A 36 25.06 -8.32 -19.32
N PHE A 37 25.63 -7.13 -19.46
CA PHE A 37 26.56 -6.58 -18.46
C PHE A 37 25.82 -6.18 -17.17
N ALA A 38 26.31 -6.63 -16.02
CA ALA A 38 25.67 -6.35 -14.72
C ALA A 38 25.66 -4.85 -14.38
N HIS A 39 26.70 -4.13 -14.83
CA HIS A 39 26.91 -2.69 -14.63
C HIS A 39 26.36 -1.82 -15.78
N ASP A 40 25.58 -2.39 -16.70
CA ASP A 40 24.90 -1.58 -17.72
C ASP A 40 23.80 -0.74 -17.06
N THR A 41 23.94 0.58 -17.12
CA THR A 41 22.95 1.55 -16.63
C THR A 41 22.04 2.06 -17.72
N GLY A 42 22.25 1.62 -18.97
CA GLY A 42 21.39 1.90 -20.10
C GLY A 42 20.03 1.21 -20.01
N ALA A 43 19.14 1.58 -20.93
CA ALA A 43 17.79 1.04 -20.95
C ALA A 43 17.73 -0.46 -21.31
N LEU A 44 18.79 -1.02 -21.94
CA LEU A 44 18.84 -2.41 -22.37
C LEU A 44 18.72 -3.39 -21.22
N LYS A 45 19.53 -3.22 -20.17
CA LYS A 45 19.45 -4.09 -18.98
C LYS A 45 18.05 -4.07 -18.38
N THR A 46 17.54 -2.88 -18.09
CA THR A 46 16.22 -2.70 -17.47
C THR A 46 15.11 -3.30 -18.34
N SER A 47 15.21 -3.16 -19.67
CA SER A 47 14.27 -3.76 -20.63
C SER A 47 14.33 -5.28 -20.60
N LEU A 48 15.52 -5.89 -20.62
CA LEU A 48 15.68 -7.34 -20.56
C LEU A 48 15.14 -7.90 -19.23
N GLU A 49 15.39 -7.24 -18.11
CA GLU A 49 14.89 -7.65 -16.80
C GLU A 49 13.37 -7.48 -16.65
N THR A 50 12.81 -6.38 -17.18
CA THR A 50 11.39 -6.03 -17.00
C THR A 50 10.48 -6.69 -18.04
N TYR A 51 10.95 -6.81 -19.28
CA TYR A 51 10.15 -7.21 -20.43
C TYR A 51 10.58 -8.54 -21.05
N GLY A 52 11.79 -9.01 -20.77
CA GLY A 52 12.34 -10.21 -21.41
C GLY A 52 12.68 -10.01 -22.88
N GLU A 53 12.87 -8.77 -23.32
CA GLU A 53 13.15 -8.40 -24.71
C GLU A 53 13.79 -7.01 -24.82
N TRP A 54 14.33 -6.70 -26.00
CA TRP A 54 14.87 -5.39 -26.37
C TRP A 54 14.50 -5.11 -27.82
N ALA A 55 14.03 -3.88 -28.10
CA ALA A 55 13.69 -3.41 -29.44
C ALA A 55 12.73 -4.34 -30.24
N GLU A 56 11.79 -5.03 -29.55
CA GLU A 56 10.94 -6.04 -30.19
C GLU A 56 10.06 -5.46 -31.32
N ASN A 57 9.58 -4.24 -31.18
CA ASN A 57 8.79 -3.59 -32.24
C ASN A 57 9.62 -3.38 -33.52
N GLU A 58 10.91 -3.05 -33.39
CA GLU A 58 11.85 -2.97 -34.51
C GLU A 58 12.13 -4.35 -35.10
N ILE A 59 12.45 -5.33 -34.24
CA ILE A 59 12.70 -6.72 -34.66
C ILE A 59 11.50 -7.28 -35.43
N ARG A 60 10.28 -7.01 -34.97
CA ARG A 60 9.03 -7.41 -35.63
C ARG A 60 8.93 -6.82 -37.04
N PHE A 61 9.25 -5.53 -37.20
CA PHE A 61 9.28 -4.87 -38.50
C PHE A 61 10.30 -5.54 -39.42
N LEU A 62 11.53 -5.72 -38.95
CA LEU A 62 12.64 -6.31 -39.71
C LEU A 62 12.37 -7.76 -40.11
N ASN A 63 11.80 -8.56 -39.20
CA ASN A 63 11.42 -9.94 -39.44
C ASN A 63 10.38 -10.10 -40.55
N SER A 64 9.57 -9.07 -40.85
CA SER A 64 8.62 -9.11 -41.97
C SER A 64 9.30 -9.23 -43.35
N PHE A 65 10.58 -8.88 -43.46
CA PHE A 65 11.37 -8.99 -44.68
C PHE A 65 12.20 -10.28 -44.78
N ILE A 66 12.40 -10.97 -43.66
CA ILE A 66 13.24 -12.16 -43.54
C ILE A 66 12.40 -13.41 -43.79
N ARG A 67 12.93 -14.33 -44.60
CA ARG A 67 12.35 -15.65 -44.86
C ARG A 67 13.36 -16.73 -44.50
N GLU A 68 12.87 -17.95 -44.29
CA GLU A 68 13.74 -19.10 -44.11
C GLU A 68 14.73 -19.24 -45.29
N GLY A 69 16.01 -19.44 -44.98
CA GLY A 69 17.09 -19.53 -45.96
C GLY A 69 17.75 -18.20 -46.33
N ASP A 70 17.22 -17.06 -45.87
CA ASP A 70 17.81 -15.75 -46.19
C ASP A 70 19.13 -15.49 -45.45
N THR A 71 19.95 -14.61 -46.04
CA THR A 71 21.17 -14.10 -45.41
C THR A 71 20.93 -12.69 -44.87
N VAL A 72 21.27 -12.44 -43.61
CA VAL A 72 21.05 -11.17 -42.91
C VAL A 72 22.36 -10.67 -42.31
N ILE A 73 22.60 -9.35 -42.35
CA ILE A 73 23.73 -8.71 -41.68
C ILE A 73 23.18 -7.80 -40.56
N ASP A 74 23.80 -7.87 -39.39
CA ASP A 74 23.57 -6.99 -38.24
C ASP A 74 24.87 -6.27 -37.90
N VAL A 75 24.95 -4.98 -38.22
CA VAL A 75 26.09 -4.11 -37.91
C VAL A 75 25.80 -3.35 -36.61
N GLY A 76 26.73 -3.43 -35.66
CA GLY A 76 26.48 -2.99 -34.28
C GLY A 76 25.65 -4.04 -33.55
N ALA A 77 26.07 -5.30 -33.66
CA ALA A 77 25.34 -6.43 -33.08
C ALA A 77 25.30 -6.38 -31.54
N PHE A 78 26.18 -5.60 -30.91
CA PHE A 78 26.32 -5.42 -29.47
C PHE A 78 26.38 -6.78 -28.76
N ILE A 79 25.36 -7.12 -27.96
CA ILE A 79 25.28 -8.39 -27.23
C ILE A 79 24.47 -9.47 -27.94
N GLY A 80 23.81 -9.16 -29.07
CA GLY A 80 23.16 -10.14 -29.95
C GLY A 80 21.64 -10.26 -29.88
N THR A 81 20.94 -9.25 -29.37
CA THR A 81 19.47 -9.24 -29.30
C THR A 81 18.84 -9.41 -30.69
N HIS A 82 19.30 -8.64 -31.66
CA HIS A 82 18.87 -8.72 -33.06
C HIS A 82 19.44 -9.96 -33.76
N VAL A 83 20.72 -10.30 -33.56
CA VAL A 83 21.35 -11.51 -34.11
C VAL A 83 20.54 -12.76 -33.81
N LEU A 84 20.11 -12.96 -32.55
CA LEU A 84 19.32 -14.13 -32.17
C LEU A 84 17.92 -14.11 -32.81
N ALA A 85 17.26 -12.95 -32.87
CA ALA A 85 15.96 -12.82 -33.54
C ALA A 85 16.06 -13.16 -35.04
N PHE A 86 17.05 -12.60 -35.73
CA PHE A 86 17.30 -12.88 -37.15
C PHE A 86 17.69 -14.34 -37.38
N SER A 87 18.42 -14.95 -36.45
CA SER A 87 18.79 -16.38 -36.53
C SER A 87 17.55 -17.26 -36.50
N HIS A 88 16.58 -16.96 -35.62
CA HIS A 88 15.29 -17.64 -35.58
C HIS A 88 14.49 -17.43 -36.86
N ALA A 89 14.41 -16.19 -37.35
CA ALA A 89 13.62 -15.85 -38.54
C ALA A 89 14.19 -16.44 -39.84
N ALA A 90 15.51 -16.44 -40.00
CA ALA A 90 16.19 -17.01 -41.18
C ALA A 90 16.22 -18.55 -41.16
N GLY A 91 15.97 -19.17 -40.00
CA GLY A 91 15.95 -20.61 -39.82
C GLY A 91 17.31 -21.29 -40.05
N THR A 92 17.34 -22.62 -39.93
CA THR A 92 18.58 -23.41 -39.98
C THR A 92 19.29 -23.41 -41.34
N HIS A 93 18.57 -23.05 -42.40
CA HIS A 93 19.11 -22.93 -43.76
C HIS A 93 19.55 -21.50 -44.10
N GLY A 94 19.22 -20.52 -43.26
CA GLY A 94 19.63 -19.12 -43.43
C GLY A 94 21.02 -18.86 -42.85
N HIS A 95 21.48 -17.62 -42.97
CA HIS A 95 22.77 -17.18 -42.44
C HIS A 95 22.69 -15.78 -41.84
N VAL A 96 23.16 -15.61 -40.61
CA VAL A 96 23.21 -14.29 -39.95
C VAL A 96 24.66 -13.91 -39.72
N ILE A 97 25.03 -12.67 -40.06
CA ILE A 97 26.37 -12.14 -39.85
C ILE A 97 26.27 -10.97 -38.88
N GLY A 98 26.72 -11.16 -37.63
CA GLY A 98 26.82 -10.09 -36.64
C GLY A 98 28.21 -9.45 -36.66
N ILE A 99 28.28 -8.12 -36.68
CA ILE A 99 29.52 -7.36 -36.65
C ILE A 99 29.51 -6.47 -35.40
N GLU A 100 30.49 -6.65 -34.52
CA GLU A 100 30.63 -5.88 -33.29
C GLU A 100 32.10 -5.45 -33.09
N ALA A 101 32.31 -4.17 -32.80
CA ALA A 101 33.63 -3.59 -32.71
C ALA A 101 34.27 -3.80 -31.34
N GLN A 102 33.51 -3.61 -30.26
CA GLN A 102 34.01 -3.66 -28.89
C GLN A 102 34.28 -5.10 -28.47
N GLU A 103 35.50 -5.38 -28.02
CA GLU A 103 35.94 -6.75 -27.71
C GLU A 103 35.09 -7.40 -26.59
N GLN A 104 34.76 -6.63 -25.54
CA GLN A 104 33.95 -7.15 -24.44
C GLN A 104 32.51 -7.46 -24.88
N SER A 105 31.88 -6.57 -25.65
CA SER A 105 30.56 -6.79 -26.24
C SER A 105 30.58 -8.00 -27.18
N PHE A 106 31.61 -8.11 -28.02
CA PHE A 106 31.80 -9.24 -28.92
C PHE A 106 31.92 -10.57 -28.17
N LYS A 107 32.70 -10.63 -27.09
CA LYS A 107 32.79 -11.84 -26.25
C LYS A 107 31.43 -12.24 -25.68
N LEU A 108 30.65 -11.28 -25.18
CA LEU A 108 29.32 -11.56 -24.65
C LEU A 108 28.34 -12.01 -25.75
N LEU A 109 28.39 -11.38 -26.92
CA LEU A 109 27.66 -11.80 -28.13
C LEU A 109 27.99 -13.25 -28.53
N CYS A 110 29.26 -13.63 -28.48
CA CYS A 110 29.68 -15.01 -28.76
C CYS A 110 29.05 -15.99 -27.76
N ASN A 111 29.06 -15.65 -26.47
CA ASN A 111 28.43 -16.46 -25.43
C ASN A 111 26.92 -16.61 -25.66
N ASN A 112 26.23 -15.52 -25.99
CA ASN A 112 24.80 -15.55 -26.28
C ASN A 112 24.47 -16.43 -27.50
N VAL A 113 25.28 -16.36 -28.56
CA VAL A 113 25.09 -17.21 -29.75
C VAL A 113 25.33 -18.69 -29.44
N LEU A 114 26.37 -19.00 -28.65
CA LEU A 114 26.70 -20.36 -28.25
C LEU A 114 25.63 -20.97 -27.32
N ASP A 115 25.20 -20.24 -26.30
CA ASP A 115 24.20 -20.71 -25.33
C ASP A 115 22.83 -21.00 -25.96
N ASN A 116 22.51 -20.32 -27.07
CA ASN A 116 21.29 -20.54 -27.83
C ASN A 116 21.45 -21.52 -28.99
N ASN A 117 22.61 -22.15 -29.15
CA ASN A 117 22.91 -23.09 -30.25
C ASN A 117 22.60 -22.52 -31.65
N ALA A 118 22.82 -21.22 -31.85
CA ALA A 118 22.53 -20.54 -33.10
C ALA A 118 23.62 -20.82 -34.15
N ALA A 119 23.62 -22.04 -34.69
CA ALA A 119 24.65 -22.56 -35.60
C ALA A 119 24.68 -21.89 -36.99
N ASN A 120 23.62 -21.16 -37.35
CA ASN A 120 23.52 -20.39 -38.59
C ASN A 120 24.12 -18.97 -38.49
N VAL A 121 24.70 -18.61 -37.34
CA VAL A 121 25.30 -17.30 -37.10
C VAL A 121 26.81 -17.34 -37.40
N ARG A 122 27.34 -16.27 -37.97
CA ARG A 122 28.78 -15.94 -38.06
C ARG A 122 29.00 -14.59 -37.40
N LEU A 123 30.03 -14.43 -36.56
CA LEU A 123 30.33 -13.15 -35.92
C LEU A 123 31.69 -12.62 -36.38
N GLU A 124 31.81 -11.31 -36.52
CA GLU A 124 33.06 -10.62 -36.85
C GLU A 124 33.35 -9.58 -35.78
N ASN A 125 34.47 -9.74 -35.04
CA ASN A 125 34.96 -8.66 -34.20
C ASN A 125 35.69 -7.66 -35.09
N ALA A 126 34.96 -6.61 -35.48
CA ALA A 126 35.40 -5.62 -36.44
C ALA A 126 34.49 -4.40 -36.40
N ILE A 127 35.02 -3.28 -36.89
CA ILE A 127 34.22 -2.12 -37.28
C ILE A 127 33.77 -2.35 -38.72
N ALA A 128 32.49 -2.17 -39.03
CA ALA A 128 32.07 -2.06 -40.43
C ALA A 128 32.31 -0.62 -40.90
N GLY A 129 33.03 -0.45 -42.00
CA GLY A 129 33.41 0.88 -42.48
C GLY A 129 33.66 0.93 -43.99
N GLU A 130 34.36 1.97 -44.44
CA GLU A 130 34.60 2.27 -45.85
C GLU A 130 35.84 1.55 -46.40
N GLU A 131 36.77 1.17 -45.53
CA GLU A 131 38.08 0.65 -45.90
C GLU A 131 38.47 -0.57 -45.06
N ASN A 132 39.43 -1.38 -45.55
CA ASN A 132 40.00 -2.49 -44.79
C ASN A 132 41.32 -2.06 -44.14
N GLN A 133 41.30 -1.74 -42.84
CA GLN A 133 42.48 -1.27 -42.09
C GLN A 133 42.39 -1.56 -40.60
N VAL A 134 43.37 -1.09 -39.83
CA VAL A 134 43.31 -1.10 -38.36
C VAL A 134 42.93 0.28 -37.87
N ARG A 135 42.02 0.32 -36.89
CA ARG A 135 41.56 1.52 -36.21
C ARG A 135 41.85 1.43 -34.72
N LEU A 136 41.99 2.59 -34.10
CA LEU A 136 42.02 2.72 -32.65
C LEU A 136 40.64 3.20 -32.20
N ILE A 137 40.06 2.50 -31.22
CA ILE A 137 38.81 2.90 -30.56
C ILE A 137 39.02 2.90 -29.05
N HIS A 138 38.21 3.66 -28.33
CA HIS A 138 38.19 3.61 -26.87
C HIS A 138 37.67 2.26 -26.38
N ASP A 139 38.43 1.64 -25.47
CA ASP A 139 38.01 0.42 -24.80
C ASP A 139 36.90 0.71 -23.79
N ILE A 140 36.00 -0.27 -23.60
CA ILE A 140 34.92 -0.17 -22.62
C ILE A 140 35.33 -0.84 -21.31
N ASP A 141 35.23 -0.10 -20.20
CA ASP A 141 35.45 -0.64 -18.87
C ASP A 141 34.13 -1.16 -18.28
N ILE A 142 33.91 -2.47 -18.42
CA ILE A 142 32.69 -3.15 -17.95
C ILE A 142 32.63 -3.32 -16.42
N SER A 143 33.68 -2.93 -15.69
CA SER A 143 33.71 -3.01 -14.21
C SER A 143 33.08 -1.81 -13.51
N HIS A 144 32.69 -0.79 -14.27
CA HIS A 144 32.06 0.44 -13.77
C HIS A 144 30.72 0.68 -14.46
N ASP A 145 29.85 1.41 -13.78
CA ASP A 145 28.51 1.75 -14.30
C ASP A 145 28.61 2.66 -15.53
N ALA A 146 28.08 2.21 -16.67
CA ALA A 146 28.01 2.98 -17.93
C ALA A 146 26.87 2.50 -18.84
N SER A 147 26.54 3.25 -19.90
CA SER A 147 25.59 2.82 -20.95
C SER A 147 26.37 2.25 -22.14
N PHE A 148 26.65 0.94 -22.09
CA PHE A 148 27.58 0.30 -23.03
C PHE A 148 27.03 0.19 -24.45
N GLY A 149 25.70 0.14 -24.60
CA GLY A 149 25.02 0.04 -25.89
C GLY A 149 24.96 1.32 -26.71
N SER A 150 25.41 2.47 -26.18
CA SER A 150 25.29 3.79 -26.83
C SER A 150 26.63 4.46 -27.16
N THR A 151 27.70 3.68 -27.31
CA THR A 151 29.06 4.21 -27.46
C THR A 151 29.34 4.55 -28.92
N SER A 152 29.38 5.85 -29.27
CA SER A 152 29.71 6.31 -30.63
C SER A 152 31.20 6.27 -30.92
N LEU A 153 31.58 5.63 -32.03
CA LEU A 153 32.97 5.55 -32.50
C LEU A 153 33.44 6.77 -33.31
N LEU A 154 32.52 7.68 -33.68
CA LEU A 154 32.86 8.86 -34.49
C LEU A 154 33.83 9.82 -33.78
N GLU A 155 33.73 9.94 -32.46
CA GLU A 155 34.61 10.78 -31.65
C GLU A 155 36.06 10.26 -31.67
N ASP A 156 36.24 8.95 -31.73
CA ASP A 156 37.54 8.27 -31.77
C ASP A 156 38.28 8.54 -33.09
N PHE A 157 37.56 8.55 -34.21
CA PHE A 157 38.17 8.83 -35.52
C PHE A 157 38.56 10.30 -35.70
N SER A 158 37.90 11.22 -34.99
CA SER A 158 38.21 12.64 -35.03
C SER A 158 39.49 13.00 -34.24
N SER A 159 39.91 12.12 -33.33
CA SER A 159 41.03 12.29 -32.40
C SER A 159 42.35 11.70 -32.93
N ALA A 160 42.54 11.70 -34.25
CA ALA A 160 43.75 11.18 -34.89
C ALA A 160 45.01 11.96 -34.46
N GLY A 161 45.72 11.46 -33.45
CA GLY A 161 47.03 11.97 -33.05
C GLY A 161 47.36 11.93 -31.55
N ASN A 162 46.37 11.70 -30.67
CA ASN A 162 46.63 11.50 -29.24
C ASN A 162 46.26 10.07 -28.85
N THR A 163 47.25 9.26 -28.47
CA THR A 163 47.03 8.04 -27.69
C THR A 163 46.51 8.45 -26.32
N ALA A 164 45.22 8.73 -26.23
CA ALA A 164 44.53 8.82 -24.96
C ALA A 164 44.69 7.47 -24.22
N PRO A 165 44.70 7.46 -22.88
CA PRO A 165 44.68 6.20 -22.14
C PRO A 165 43.47 5.35 -22.57
N ASN A 166 43.65 4.03 -22.64
CA ASN A 166 42.62 3.01 -22.95
C ASN A 166 42.09 3.01 -24.39
N MET A 167 42.99 3.03 -25.38
CA MET A 167 42.65 2.75 -26.79
C MET A 167 43.01 1.29 -27.14
N ILE A 168 42.16 0.61 -27.91
CA ILE A 168 42.39 -0.74 -28.44
C ILE A 168 42.44 -0.73 -29.97
N GLU A 169 43.24 -1.63 -30.54
CA GLU A 169 43.30 -1.84 -31.99
C GLU A 169 42.19 -2.79 -32.44
N VAL A 170 41.34 -2.33 -33.35
CA VAL A 170 40.26 -3.12 -33.95
C VAL A 170 40.36 -3.04 -35.47
N ARG A 171 40.13 -4.16 -36.16
CA ARG A 171 40.09 -4.16 -37.61
C ARG A 171 38.81 -3.50 -38.12
N GLU A 172 38.94 -2.66 -39.13
CA GLU A 172 37.85 -2.18 -39.98
C GLU A 172 37.72 -3.13 -41.18
N ILE A 173 36.49 -3.52 -41.50
CA ILE A 173 36.15 -4.31 -42.69
C ILE A 173 35.07 -3.61 -43.50
N THR A 174 35.11 -3.77 -44.82
CA THR A 174 34.01 -3.34 -45.69
C THR A 174 32.96 -4.45 -45.81
N LEU A 175 31.68 -4.12 -45.95
CA LEU A 175 30.66 -5.16 -46.18
C LEU A 175 30.88 -5.92 -47.49
N ASP A 176 31.48 -5.28 -48.49
CA ASP A 176 31.89 -5.91 -49.75
C ASP A 176 32.96 -7.01 -49.55
N SER A 177 33.82 -6.89 -48.53
CA SER A 177 34.84 -7.89 -48.19
C SER A 177 34.27 -9.22 -47.67
N LEU A 178 32.98 -9.25 -47.31
CA LEU A 178 32.29 -10.48 -46.91
C LEU A 178 32.00 -11.40 -48.08
N HIS A 179 32.10 -10.91 -49.33
CA HIS A 179 31.96 -11.68 -50.56
C HIS A 179 30.66 -12.52 -50.62
N LEU A 180 29.56 -11.93 -50.17
CA LEU A 180 28.27 -12.62 -50.08
C LEU A 180 27.66 -12.88 -51.47
N ALA A 181 27.06 -14.05 -51.61
CA ALA A 181 26.28 -14.44 -52.79
C ALA A 181 24.84 -13.91 -52.73
N THR A 182 24.29 -13.78 -51.52
CA THR A 182 22.92 -13.34 -51.23
C THR A 182 22.91 -12.51 -49.97
N CYS A 183 22.01 -11.54 -49.89
CA CYS A 183 21.74 -10.75 -48.69
C CYS A 183 20.31 -10.22 -48.83
N ARG A 184 19.46 -10.44 -47.82
CA ARG A 184 18.08 -9.95 -47.80
C ARG A 184 17.95 -8.64 -47.02
N LEU A 185 18.66 -8.54 -45.91
CA LEU A 185 18.55 -7.42 -44.97
C LEU A 185 19.93 -7.06 -44.43
N VAL A 186 20.20 -5.77 -44.33
CA VAL A 186 21.32 -5.21 -43.57
C VAL A 186 20.75 -4.21 -42.56
N LYS A 187 20.87 -4.54 -41.27
CA LYS A 187 20.64 -3.60 -40.17
C LYS A 187 21.94 -2.89 -39.83
N ILE A 188 21.89 -1.58 -39.65
CA ILE A 188 23.05 -0.73 -39.35
C ILE A 188 22.71 0.18 -38.19
N ASP A 189 23.43 0.01 -37.10
CA ASP A 189 23.32 0.77 -35.86
C ASP A 189 24.74 0.92 -35.37
N ALA A 190 25.42 1.89 -35.96
CA ALA A 190 26.85 2.10 -35.77
C ALA A 190 27.08 3.47 -35.13
N GLU A 191 26.10 3.93 -34.37
CA GLU A 191 26.09 5.16 -33.57
C GLU A 191 26.64 6.37 -34.36
N GLY A 192 26.08 6.60 -35.55
CA GLY A 192 26.37 7.72 -36.43
C GLY A 192 27.26 7.39 -37.64
N MET A 193 27.82 6.17 -37.70
CA MET A 193 28.65 5.71 -38.81
C MET A 193 27.86 5.07 -39.97
N GLU A 194 26.53 5.14 -39.99
CA GLU A 194 25.70 4.38 -40.94
C GLU A 194 26.07 4.69 -42.40
N HIS A 195 26.25 5.98 -42.70
CA HIS A 195 26.69 6.44 -44.00
C HIS A 195 28.11 5.96 -44.38
N ILE A 196 29.00 5.72 -43.42
CA ILE A 196 30.35 5.19 -43.65
C ILE A 196 30.26 3.70 -43.98
N VAL A 197 29.47 2.94 -43.23
CA VAL A 197 29.18 1.51 -43.50
C VAL A 197 28.65 1.33 -44.92
N LEU A 198 27.71 2.19 -45.35
CA LEU A 198 27.15 2.12 -46.69
C LEU A 198 28.17 2.40 -47.81
N LYS A 199 29.19 3.24 -47.57
CA LYS A 199 30.25 3.46 -48.57
C LYS A 199 31.10 2.21 -48.80
N GLY A 200 31.35 1.42 -47.74
CA GLY A 200 32.01 0.12 -47.84
C GLY A 200 31.13 -1.03 -48.32
N ALA A 201 29.88 -0.75 -48.69
CA ALA A 201 28.92 -1.74 -49.18
C ALA A 201 28.55 -1.52 -50.65
N THR A 202 29.39 -0.84 -51.44
CA THR A 202 29.05 -0.39 -52.80
C THR A 202 28.70 -1.55 -53.74
N ASP A 203 29.49 -2.63 -53.76
CA ASP A 203 29.21 -3.84 -54.56
C ASP A 203 27.97 -4.58 -54.04
N LEU A 204 27.89 -4.77 -52.72
CA LEU A 204 26.77 -5.44 -52.06
C LEU A 204 25.44 -4.73 -52.36
N LEU A 205 25.39 -3.40 -52.20
CA LEU A 205 24.21 -2.60 -52.48
C LEU A 205 23.84 -2.71 -53.96
N SER A 206 24.78 -2.56 -54.88
CA SER A 206 24.47 -2.58 -56.32
C SER A 206 24.08 -3.95 -56.87
N ARG A 207 24.68 -5.04 -56.35
CA ARG A 207 24.50 -6.40 -56.86
C ARG A 207 23.38 -7.17 -56.17
N LEU A 208 23.24 -7.01 -54.85
CA LEU A 208 22.32 -7.80 -54.04
C LEU A 208 21.05 -7.04 -53.64
N GLN A 209 21.10 -5.70 -53.65
CA GLN A 209 19.97 -4.82 -53.34
C GLN A 209 19.17 -5.25 -52.08
N PRO A 210 19.82 -5.52 -50.92
CA PRO A 210 19.09 -5.92 -49.72
C PRO A 210 18.26 -4.76 -49.16
N VAL A 211 17.25 -5.06 -48.34
CA VAL A 211 16.63 -4.04 -47.50
C VAL A 211 17.70 -3.48 -46.56
N ILE A 212 17.80 -2.16 -46.50
CA ILE A 212 18.65 -1.45 -45.55
C ILE A 212 17.79 -0.88 -44.46
N TYR A 213 18.18 -1.10 -43.21
CA TYR A 213 17.58 -0.46 -42.05
C TYR A 213 18.71 0.18 -41.24
N ALA A 214 18.83 1.50 -41.34
CA ALA A 214 19.92 2.26 -40.74
C ALA A 214 19.37 3.17 -39.65
N GLU A 215 19.83 3.01 -38.42
CA GLU A 215 19.46 3.86 -37.30
C GLU A 215 19.77 5.33 -37.61
N CYS A 216 18.92 6.25 -37.12
CA CYS A 216 19.01 7.66 -37.44
C CYS A 216 18.87 8.52 -36.18
N ASN A 217 19.99 8.73 -35.49
CA ASN A 217 20.08 9.56 -34.29
C ASN A 217 20.36 11.06 -34.56
N ALA A 218 20.79 11.42 -35.77
CA ALA A 218 21.07 12.81 -36.14
C ALA A 218 20.69 13.13 -37.59
N THR A 219 20.24 14.37 -37.84
CA THR A 219 19.82 14.78 -39.18
C THR A 219 20.98 14.83 -40.17
N ASP A 220 22.18 15.26 -39.77
CA ASP A 220 23.34 15.36 -40.68
C ASP A 220 23.83 13.99 -41.17
N SER A 221 24.01 13.02 -40.27
CA SER A 221 24.34 11.64 -40.65
C SER A 221 23.18 11.00 -41.43
N GLY A 222 21.94 11.21 -41.00
CA GLY A 222 20.74 10.76 -41.69
C GLY A 222 20.64 11.26 -43.14
N LEU A 223 20.96 12.52 -43.42
CA LEU A 223 20.96 13.07 -44.78
C LEU A 223 22.04 12.44 -45.67
N LYS A 224 23.22 12.15 -45.10
CA LYS A 224 24.29 11.43 -45.81
C LYS A 224 23.86 10.01 -46.15
N THR A 225 23.25 9.31 -45.19
CA THR A 225 22.67 7.97 -45.38
C THR A 225 21.58 7.98 -46.45
N LEU A 226 20.64 8.93 -46.37
CA LEU A 226 19.56 9.12 -47.35
C LEU A 226 20.12 9.34 -48.76
N HIS A 227 21.13 10.18 -48.90
CA HIS A 227 21.77 10.45 -50.19
C HIS A 227 22.38 9.18 -50.80
N LEU A 228 23.06 8.36 -49.98
CA LEU A 228 23.66 7.10 -50.43
C LEU A 228 22.59 6.07 -50.83
N LEU A 229 21.54 5.90 -50.04
CA LEU A 229 20.42 5.02 -50.39
C LEU A 229 19.79 5.41 -51.73
N LYS A 230 19.50 6.71 -51.92
CA LYS A 230 18.95 7.22 -53.19
C LYS A 230 19.91 7.02 -54.36
N LYS A 231 21.22 7.24 -54.15
CA LYS A 231 22.26 7.01 -55.18
C LYS A 231 22.27 5.56 -55.65
N HIS A 232 21.99 4.61 -54.76
CA HIS A 232 21.92 3.17 -55.07
C HIS A 232 20.54 2.69 -55.54
N GLY A 233 19.59 3.60 -55.77
CA GLY A 233 18.29 3.30 -56.39
C GLY A 233 17.20 2.83 -55.42
N TYR A 234 17.41 2.93 -54.10
CA TYR A 234 16.41 2.53 -53.12
C TYR A 234 15.24 3.50 -53.02
N GLN A 235 14.04 2.98 -52.77
CA GLN A 235 12.95 3.78 -52.21
C GLN A 235 13.22 4.00 -50.73
N THR A 236 13.16 5.26 -50.30
CA THR A 236 13.57 5.66 -48.95
C THR A 236 12.40 6.01 -48.06
N PHE A 237 12.41 5.44 -46.86
CA PHE A 237 11.40 5.66 -45.83
C PHE A 237 12.09 5.95 -44.48
N ALA A 238 11.35 6.51 -43.54
CA ALA A 238 11.71 6.55 -42.13
C ALA A 238 10.72 5.68 -41.37
N HIS A 239 11.24 4.82 -40.51
CA HIS A 239 10.49 4.08 -39.52
C HIS A 239 10.60 4.81 -38.19
N VAL A 240 9.48 5.21 -37.60
CA VAL A 240 9.41 5.69 -36.22
C VAL A 240 8.70 4.64 -35.42
N VAL A 241 9.40 4.07 -34.44
CA VAL A 241 8.94 2.88 -33.72
C VAL A 241 8.96 3.12 -32.22
N PRO A 242 7.86 2.88 -31.49
CA PRO A 242 7.85 2.98 -30.03
C PRO A 242 8.84 1.98 -29.42
N ALA A 243 9.65 2.43 -28.45
CA ALA A 243 10.56 1.56 -27.72
C ALA A 243 9.79 0.56 -26.84
N PHE A 244 8.67 0.99 -26.27
CA PHE A 244 7.79 0.13 -25.47
C PHE A 244 6.88 -0.74 -26.34
N ASN A 245 6.92 -2.05 -26.07
CA ASN A 245 5.98 -3.02 -26.61
C ASN A 245 4.93 -3.41 -25.55
N PRO A 246 3.64 -3.05 -25.72
CA PRO A 246 2.58 -3.49 -24.82
C PRO A 246 2.37 -5.01 -24.79
N GLU A 247 2.82 -5.73 -25.83
CA GLU A 247 2.77 -7.19 -25.97
C GLU A 247 4.13 -7.83 -25.66
N ASN A 248 4.89 -7.24 -24.73
CA ASN A 248 6.22 -7.72 -24.36
C ASN A 248 6.19 -9.13 -23.74
N PHE A 249 7.34 -9.81 -23.80
CA PHE A 249 7.47 -11.23 -23.49
C PHE A 249 7.06 -11.59 -22.06
N PHE A 250 7.30 -10.70 -21.09
CA PHE A 250 6.85 -10.88 -19.70
C PHE A 250 5.46 -10.30 -19.41
N GLY A 251 4.84 -9.61 -20.37
CA GLY A 251 3.52 -9.00 -20.22
C GLY A 251 3.47 -7.86 -19.20
N ALA A 252 4.59 -7.18 -18.97
CA ALA A 252 4.64 -6.07 -18.02
C ALA A 252 3.93 -4.83 -18.62
N PRO A 253 2.98 -4.20 -17.89
CA PRO A 253 2.11 -3.17 -18.45
C PRO A 253 2.70 -1.76 -18.43
N ASN A 254 3.77 -1.54 -17.65
CA ASN A 254 4.34 -0.20 -17.43
C ASN A 254 5.40 0.10 -18.49
N ASP A 255 5.36 1.29 -19.05
CA ASP A 255 6.35 1.81 -20.00
C ASP A 255 7.54 2.46 -19.25
N ILE A 256 8.70 1.79 -19.25
CA ILE A 256 9.95 2.31 -18.65
C ILE A 256 10.68 3.28 -19.58
N PHE A 257 10.27 3.35 -20.85
CA PHE A 257 10.86 4.21 -21.87
C PHE A 257 10.17 5.56 -21.95
N SER A 258 9.14 5.81 -21.13
CA SER A 258 8.43 7.09 -21.05
C SER A 258 7.92 7.59 -22.41
N GLY A 259 7.42 6.68 -23.25
CA GLY A 259 6.92 6.99 -24.59
C GLY A 259 7.99 7.29 -25.64
N SER A 260 9.26 6.98 -25.36
CA SER A 260 10.36 7.09 -26.31
C SER A 260 10.12 6.29 -27.59
N CYS A 261 10.66 6.79 -28.70
CA CYS A 261 10.61 6.14 -30.00
C CYS A 261 12.00 6.11 -30.62
N GLU A 262 12.30 5.06 -31.37
CA GLU A 262 13.47 5.00 -32.24
C GLU A 262 13.13 5.41 -33.66
N VAL A 263 14.14 5.90 -34.39
CA VAL A 263 13.98 6.33 -35.78
C VAL A 263 15.07 5.68 -36.62
N ALA A 264 14.67 5.05 -37.71
CA ALA A 264 15.59 4.48 -38.69
C ALA A 264 15.23 4.90 -40.12
N LEU A 265 16.23 5.13 -40.95
CA LEU A 265 16.09 5.24 -42.38
C LEU A 265 16.07 3.85 -43.02
N ILE A 266 15.05 3.60 -43.82
CA ILE A 266 14.85 2.36 -44.56
C ILE A 266 15.14 2.60 -46.03
N GLY A 267 15.99 1.77 -46.63
CA GLY A 267 16.13 1.63 -48.08
C GLY A 267 15.48 0.34 -48.53
N ILE A 268 14.43 0.42 -49.35
CA ILE A 268 13.72 -0.76 -49.88
C ILE A 268 13.88 -0.84 -51.39
N PRO A 269 14.31 -1.98 -51.95
CA PRO A 269 14.34 -2.19 -53.39
C PRO A 269 12.91 -2.33 -53.94
N ASP A 270 12.70 -1.97 -55.21
CA ASP A 270 11.35 -1.88 -55.79
C ASP A 270 10.55 -3.21 -55.70
N ASP A 271 11.23 -4.36 -55.75
CA ASP A 271 10.61 -5.69 -55.68
C ASP A 271 10.09 -6.08 -54.28
N LEU A 272 10.56 -5.40 -53.22
CA LEU A 272 10.15 -5.64 -51.84
C LEU A 272 9.17 -4.59 -51.29
N LEU A 273 8.76 -3.61 -52.10
CA LEU A 273 7.76 -2.61 -51.70
C LEU A 273 6.41 -3.23 -51.29
N GLY A 274 6.03 -4.35 -51.92
CA GLY A 274 4.80 -5.07 -51.56
C GLY A 274 4.82 -5.58 -50.11
N THR A 275 5.99 -5.99 -49.61
CA THR A 275 6.16 -6.40 -48.21
C THR A 275 5.90 -5.23 -47.27
N LEU A 276 6.49 -4.07 -47.53
CA LEU A 276 6.25 -2.85 -46.76
C LEU A 276 4.76 -2.45 -46.75
N GLN A 277 4.11 -2.49 -47.91
CA GLN A 277 2.69 -2.12 -48.06
C GLN A 277 1.75 -3.09 -47.32
N SER A 278 2.17 -4.34 -47.15
CA SER A 278 1.39 -5.36 -46.42
C SER A 278 1.64 -5.35 -44.91
N TYR A 279 2.66 -4.63 -44.44
CA TYR A 279 3.01 -4.59 -43.03
C TYR A 279 1.94 -3.84 -42.22
N VAL A 280 1.54 -4.43 -41.09
CA VAL A 280 0.52 -3.88 -40.21
C VAL A 280 1.18 -3.12 -39.07
N LEU A 281 1.06 -1.79 -39.14
CA LEU A 281 1.58 -0.88 -38.12
C LEU A 281 0.88 -1.10 -36.76
N HIS A 282 1.65 -1.12 -35.69
CA HIS A 282 1.14 -1.03 -34.33
C HIS A 282 0.77 0.42 -33.96
N GLU A 283 0.10 0.56 -32.82
CA GLU A 283 -0.26 1.87 -32.29
C GLU A 283 0.99 2.74 -32.09
N LYS A 284 0.99 3.96 -32.66
CA LYS A 284 2.08 4.95 -32.65
C LYS A 284 3.31 4.62 -33.52
N GLU A 285 3.33 3.48 -34.22
CA GLU A 285 4.35 3.19 -35.24
C GLU A 285 4.05 3.98 -36.52
N LEU A 286 5.08 4.57 -37.13
CA LEU A 286 4.94 5.39 -38.34
C LEU A 286 5.95 4.97 -39.40
N ILE A 287 5.50 4.89 -40.64
CA ILE A 287 6.37 4.74 -41.81
C ILE A 287 6.11 5.91 -42.74
N LEU A 288 7.12 6.74 -42.93
CA LEU A 288 7.05 7.96 -43.73
C LEU A 288 7.96 7.83 -44.95
N ARG A 289 7.46 8.16 -46.13
CA ARG A 289 8.32 8.25 -47.33
C ARG A 289 9.21 9.48 -47.20
N ILE A 290 10.50 9.32 -47.43
CA ILE A 290 11.49 10.40 -47.27
C ILE A 290 12.04 10.77 -48.64
N GLU A 291 11.67 11.95 -49.14
CA GLU A 291 12.18 12.48 -50.40
C GLU A 291 13.16 13.63 -50.21
N THR A 292 13.01 14.38 -49.13
CA THR A 292 13.72 15.62 -48.85
C THR A 292 14.28 15.64 -47.43
N ALA A 293 15.10 16.65 -47.15
CA ALA A 293 15.58 16.89 -45.79
C ALA A 293 14.45 17.25 -44.82
N ASP A 294 13.40 17.93 -45.31
CA ASP A 294 12.24 18.31 -44.51
C ASP A 294 11.42 17.08 -44.09
N ASP A 295 11.30 16.08 -44.97
CA ASP A 295 10.63 14.82 -44.64
C ASP A 295 11.38 14.06 -43.53
N LEU A 296 12.72 14.04 -43.61
CA LEU A 296 13.55 13.42 -42.58
C LEU A 296 13.43 14.17 -41.25
N ALA A 297 13.47 15.51 -41.28
CA ALA A 297 13.27 16.32 -40.09
C ALA A 297 11.90 16.06 -39.47
N LEU A 298 10.85 15.94 -40.28
CA LEU A 298 9.50 15.59 -39.80
C LEU A 298 9.48 14.24 -39.10
N ALA A 299 10.11 13.20 -39.67
CA ALA A 299 10.21 11.90 -39.02
C ALA A 299 10.95 11.98 -37.68
N MET A 300 12.08 12.71 -37.65
CA MET A 300 12.85 12.90 -36.43
C MET A 300 12.09 13.67 -35.35
N LEU A 301 11.21 14.61 -35.70
CA LEU A 301 10.37 15.33 -34.71
C LEU A 301 9.43 14.42 -33.92
N HIS A 302 9.16 13.21 -34.42
CA HIS A 302 8.43 12.18 -33.68
C HIS A 302 9.29 11.43 -32.66
N LYS A 303 10.60 11.73 -32.54
CA LYS A 303 11.48 11.28 -31.46
C LYS A 303 11.40 12.31 -30.30
N PRO A 304 10.64 12.03 -29.22
CA PRO A 304 10.39 13.01 -28.16
C PRO A 304 11.64 13.44 -27.37
N GLN A 305 12.78 12.76 -27.53
CA GLN A 305 14.02 13.05 -26.81
C GLN A 305 14.90 14.14 -27.46
N TYR A 306 14.69 14.46 -28.74
CA TYR A 306 15.54 15.41 -29.50
C TYR A 306 14.86 16.62 -30.15
N PRO A 307 13.62 17.06 -29.81
CA PRO A 307 12.99 18.18 -30.52
C PRO A 307 13.89 19.40 -30.60
N VAL A 308 14.67 19.68 -29.57
CA VAL A 308 15.58 20.83 -29.55
C VAL A 308 16.78 20.65 -30.46
N GLU A 309 17.43 19.49 -30.46
CA GLU A 309 18.59 19.23 -31.34
C GLU A 309 18.19 19.16 -32.81
N ILE A 310 16.99 18.65 -33.11
CA ILE A 310 16.42 18.59 -34.47
C ILE A 310 15.98 19.97 -34.95
N LEU A 311 15.36 20.77 -34.07
CA LEU A 311 14.85 22.10 -34.43
C LEU A 311 15.98 23.13 -34.48
N ARG A 312 17.02 23.01 -33.65
CA ARG A 312 18.14 23.98 -33.59
C ARG A 312 18.81 24.28 -34.94
N PRO A 313 19.03 23.35 -35.87
CA PRO A 313 19.54 23.66 -37.22
C PRO A 313 18.46 24.08 -38.23
N CYS A 314 17.16 23.89 -37.93
CA CYS A 314 16.07 24.18 -38.85
C CYS A 314 15.77 25.70 -38.95
N ALA A 315 15.49 26.19 -40.16
CA ALA A 315 15.16 27.60 -40.39
C ALA A 315 13.89 28.05 -39.62
N ALA A 316 12.93 27.14 -39.44
CA ALA A 316 11.68 27.38 -38.70
C ALA A 316 11.88 27.62 -37.20
N ALA A 317 12.96 27.09 -36.59
CA ALA A 317 13.20 27.31 -35.16
C ALA A 317 13.78 28.71 -34.87
N HIS A 318 14.37 29.35 -35.88
CA HIS A 318 14.99 30.66 -35.78
C HIS A 318 14.02 31.82 -36.01
N THR A 319 12.80 31.55 -36.50
CA THR A 319 11.82 32.61 -36.79
C THR A 319 11.26 33.32 -35.55
N GLY A 320 11.54 32.82 -34.33
CA GLY A 320 11.14 33.44 -33.05
C GLY A 320 12.27 33.65 -32.02
N GLY A 321 13.54 33.42 -32.40
CA GLY A 321 14.70 33.36 -31.48
C GLY A 321 14.88 31.97 -30.84
N THR A 322 16.09 31.58 -30.47
CA THR A 322 16.39 30.21 -29.97
C THR A 322 16.03 29.97 -28.50
N ALA A 323 15.64 31.00 -27.75
CA ALA A 323 15.39 30.91 -26.31
C ALA A 323 14.25 29.95 -25.92
N TRP A 324 13.28 29.73 -26.81
CA TRP A 324 12.20 28.75 -26.55
C TRP A 324 12.70 27.30 -26.63
N LEU A 325 13.77 27.04 -27.42
CA LEU A 325 14.40 25.73 -27.47
C LEU A 325 15.10 25.42 -26.15
N ASP A 326 15.77 26.40 -25.54
CA ASP A 326 16.39 26.23 -24.22
C ASP A 326 15.33 25.98 -23.14
N TYR A 327 14.18 26.68 -23.21
CA TYR A 327 13.03 26.43 -22.34
C TYR A 327 12.44 25.02 -22.53
N TYR A 328 12.27 24.59 -23.78
CA TYR A 328 11.78 23.24 -24.11
C TYR A 328 12.75 22.14 -23.65
N SER A 329 14.07 22.37 -23.75
CA SER A 329 15.09 21.41 -23.27
C SER A 329 15.01 21.21 -21.75
N ALA A 330 14.63 22.26 -21.02
CA ALA A 330 14.53 22.26 -19.57
C ALA A 330 13.17 21.77 -19.03
N LEU A 331 12.21 21.49 -19.93
CA LEU A 331 10.85 21.07 -19.57
C LEU A 331 10.81 19.70 -18.89
N PRO A 332 11.52 18.65 -19.39
CA PRO A 332 11.54 17.34 -18.73
C PRO A 332 12.05 17.40 -17.29
N LEU A 333 13.14 18.14 -17.04
CA LEU A 333 13.68 18.36 -15.70
C LEU A 333 12.68 19.08 -14.77
N HIS A 334 11.92 20.05 -15.30
CA HIS A 334 10.86 20.70 -14.54
C HIS A 334 9.68 19.78 -14.26
N VAL A 335 9.30 18.93 -15.22
CA VAL A 335 8.23 17.95 -15.06
C VAL A 335 8.62 16.92 -14.00
N GLU A 336 9.82 16.35 -14.05
CA GLU A 336 10.32 15.42 -13.02
C GLU A 336 10.38 16.05 -11.63
N ALA A 337 10.74 17.33 -11.53
CA ALA A 337 10.71 18.05 -10.27
C ALA A 337 9.27 18.19 -9.74
N LEU A 338 8.32 18.56 -10.62
CA LEU A 338 6.90 18.65 -10.29
C LEU A 338 6.30 17.29 -9.91
N GLU A 339 6.68 16.21 -10.59
CA GLU A 339 6.22 14.86 -10.27
C GLU A 339 6.71 14.39 -8.90
N ARG A 340 7.96 14.70 -8.54
CA ARG A 340 8.50 14.47 -7.19
C ARG A 340 7.72 15.27 -6.14
N ASP A 341 7.43 16.54 -6.40
CA ASP A 341 6.64 17.37 -5.51
C ASP A 341 5.21 16.83 -5.35
N VAL A 342 4.58 16.40 -6.44
CA VAL A 342 3.24 15.78 -6.43
C VAL A 342 3.24 14.47 -5.65
N ALA A 343 4.26 13.62 -5.82
CA ALA A 343 4.41 12.39 -5.06
C ALA A 343 4.55 12.66 -3.56
N PHE A 344 5.41 13.62 -3.19
CA PHE A 344 5.59 14.06 -1.81
C PHE A 344 4.30 14.61 -1.18
N LEU A 345 3.58 15.47 -1.90
CA LEU A 345 2.30 16.03 -1.45
C LEU A 345 1.22 14.95 -1.32
N SER A 346 1.19 13.99 -2.25
CA SER A 346 0.24 12.86 -2.21
C SER A 346 0.49 11.95 -1.00
N GLN A 347 1.75 11.65 -0.71
CA GLN A 347 2.13 10.89 0.49
C GLN A 347 1.75 11.64 1.77
N SER A 348 2.06 12.95 1.83
CA SER A 348 1.71 13.79 2.99
C SER A 348 0.19 13.84 3.21
N LEU A 349 -0.60 13.97 2.14
CA LEU A 349 -2.06 13.95 2.20
C LEU A 349 -2.62 12.60 2.67
N GLN A 350 -1.97 11.50 2.29
CA GLN A 350 -2.37 10.17 2.73
C GLN A 350 -2.13 9.99 4.23
N THR A 351 -0.98 10.42 4.75
CA THR A 351 -0.69 10.39 6.20
C THR A 351 -1.75 11.18 6.99
N GLU A 352 -2.07 12.39 6.56
CA GLU A 352 -3.12 13.22 7.20
C GLU A 352 -4.52 12.56 7.15
N ARG A 353 -4.83 11.82 6.07
CA ARG A 353 -6.08 11.06 5.97
C ARG A 353 -6.12 9.91 6.96
N ASP A 354 -5.02 9.19 7.11
CA ASP A 354 -4.90 8.06 8.03
C ASP A 354 -5.00 8.54 9.48
N GLU A 355 -4.31 9.63 9.85
CA GLU A 355 -4.43 10.27 11.16
C GLU A 355 -5.88 10.72 11.45
N LYS A 356 -6.55 11.32 10.45
CA LYS A 356 -7.96 11.69 10.58
C LYS A 356 -8.86 10.49 10.79
N GLN A 357 -8.61 9.35 10.14
CA GLN A 357 -9.39 8.13 10.34
C GLN A 357 -9.26 7.61 11.78
N VAL A 358 -8.05 7.64 12.35
CA VAL A 358 -7.80 7.28 13.74
C VAL A 358 -8.61 8.19 14.69
N ILE A 359 -8.56 9.52 14.49
CA ILE A 359 -9.32 10.47 15.31
C ILE A 359 -10.84 10.23 15.20
N VAL A 360 -11.34 9.91 14.00
CA VAL A 360 -12.77 9.60 13.79
C VAL A 360 -13.17 8.31 14.49
N ALA A 361 -12.32 7.28 14.46
CA ALA A 361 -12.55 6.03 15.17
C ALA A 361 -12.58 6.23 16.69
N ASP A 362 -11.62 6.99 17.23
CA ASP A 362 -11.57 7.34 18.66
C ASP A 362 -12.80 8.15 19.10
N ALA A 363 -13.24 9.11 18.28
CA ALA A 363 -14.46 9.88 18.54
C ALA A 363 -15.73 9.00 18.51
N ALA A 364 -15.77 7.99 17.65
CA ALA A 364 -16.86 7.02 17.61
C ALA A 364 -16.86 6.12 18.86
N ALA A 365 -15.70 5.66 19.30
CA ALA A 365 -15.55 4.88 20.53
C ALA A 365 -15.97 5.69 21.78
N LEU A 366 -15.55 6.96 21.87
CA LEU A 366 -15.96 7.86 22.95
C LEU A 366 -17.48 8.13 22.95
N ARG A 367 -18.10 8.25 21.77
CA ARG A 367 -19.57 8.38 21.68
C ARG A 367 -20.29 7.14 22.20
N LEU A 368 -19.81 5.96 21.85
CA LEU A 368 -20.38 4.71 22.35
C LEU A 368 -20.24 4.62 23.88
N LYS A 369 -19.08 5.02 24.40
CA LYS A 369 -18.85 5.05 25.86
C LYS A 369 -19.74 6.04 26.59
N ASN A 370 -20.00 7.21 26.00
CA ASN A 370 -20.95 8.17 26.55
C ASN A 370 -22.39 7.62 26.55
N GLN A 371 -22.81 6.90 25.51
CA GLN A 371 -24.13 6.25 25.48
C GLN A 371 -24.28 5.17 26.56
N GLU A 372 -23.23 4.38 26.82
CA GLU A 372 -23.20 3.44 27.94
C GLU A 372 -23.35 4.17 29.27
N LEU A 373 -22.56 5.22 29.51
CA LEU A 373 -22.63 6.01 30.75
C LEU A 373 -23.99 6.69 30.94
N GLU A 374 -24.61 7.19 29.87
CA GLU A 374 -25.97 7.76 29.92
C GLU A 374 -27.02 6.71 30.29
N ARG A 375 -26.87 5.49 29.77
CA ARG A 375 -27.74 4.35 30.10
C ARG A 375 -27.56 3.95 31.56
N ASP A 376 -26.33 3.81 32.04
CA ASP A 376 -26.01 3.48 33.43
C ASP A 376 -26.54 4.55 34.38
N ALA A 377 -26.37 5.84 34.04
CA ALA A 377 -26.92 6.95 34.81
C ALA A 377 -28.46 6.95 34.81
N SER A 378 -29.12 6.50 33.75
CA SER A 378 -30.58 6.31 33.73
C SER A 378 -31.00 5.20 34.69
N LEU A 379 -30.34 4.04 34.62
CA LEU A 379 -30.63 2.90 35.50
C LEU A 379 -30.43 3.26 36.98
N LEU A 380 -29.37 4.02 37.30
CA LEU A 380 -29.13 4.50 38.66
C LEU A 380 -30.21 5.49 39.11
N ARG A 381 -30.69 6.38 38.25
CA ARG A 381 -31.81 7.29 38.58
C ARG A 381 -33.10 6.52 38.85
N ASP A 382 -33.40 5.52 38.04
CA ASP A 382 -34.59 4.68 38.22
C ASP A 382 -34.49 3.88 39.52
N ALA A 383 -33.31 3.34 39.85
CA ALA A 383 -33.06 2.64 41.11
C ALA A 383 -33.20 3.56 42.34
N ILE A 384 -32.66 4.78 42.27
CA ILE A 384 -32.82 5.79 43.33
C ILE A 384 -34.30 6.13 43.52
N SER A 385 -35.05 6.35 42.44
CA SER A 385 -36.49 6.63 42.51
C SER A 385 -37.27 5.47 43.13
N ALA A 386 -36.91 4.23 42.80
CA ALA A 386 -37.56 3.04 43.36
C ALA A 386 -37.29 2.90 44.88
N GLU A 387 -36.06 3.19 45.32
CA GLU A 387 -35.72 3.23 46.75
C GLU A 387 -36.44 4.37 47.48
N GLU A 388 -36.56 5.55 46.88
CA GLU A 388 -37.34 6.67 47.41
C GLU A 388 -38.83 6.29 47.57
N ASP A 389 -39.43 5.64 46.56
CA ASP A 389 -40.80 5.16 46.63
C ASP A 389 -40.99 4.09 47.71
N GLN A 390 -40.04 3.16 47.84
CA GLN A 390 -40.07 2.11 48.85
C GLN A 390 -39.91 2.67 50.27
N ARG A 391 -39.08 3.69 50.44
CA ARG A 391 -38.95 4.45 51.68
C ARG A 391 -40.22 5.22 52.02
N ASN A 392 -40.83 5.91 51.05
CA ASN A 392 -42.08 6.63 51.27
C ASN A 392 -43.21 5.66 51.67
N LYS A 393 -43.23 4.47 51.07
CA LYS A 393 -44.20 3.41 51.43
C LYS A 393 -43.97 2.88 52.85
N SER A 394 -42.72 2.63 53.25
CA SER A 394 -42.42 2.15 54.60
C SER A 394 -42.67 3.22 55.68
N GLU A 395 -42.42 4.50 55.39
CA GLU A 395 -42.79 5.63 56.25
C GLU A 395 -44.32 5.74 56.41
N ALA A 396 -45.09 5.53 55.33
CA ALA A 396 -46.56 5.50 55.38
C ALA A 396 -47.11 4.30 56.18
N GLU A 397 -46.53 3.11 56.01
CA GLU A 397 -46.89 1.91 56.79
C GLU A 397 -46.57 2.09 58.28
N ALA A 398 -45.43 2.71 58.62
CA ALA A 398 -45.07 3.04 60.00
C ALA A 398 -46.06 4.05 60.63
N ALA A 399 -46.50 5.06 59.87
CA ALA A 399 -47.51 6.00 60.32
C ALA A 399 -48.87 5.31 60.58
N ALA A 400 -49.29 4.39 59.70
CA ALA A 400 -50.51 3.62 59.88
C ALA A 400 -50.44 2.69 61.11
N ALA A 401 -49.30 2.03 61.32
CA ALA A 401 -49.07 1.20 62.50
C ALA A 401 -49.11 2.02 63.80
N SER A 402 -48.53 3.22 63.81
CA SER A 402 -48.58 4.14 64.96
C SER A 402 -50.02 4.56 65.29
N LEU A 403 -50.83 4.85 64.26
CA LEU A 403 -52.24 5.19 64.45
C LEU A 403 -53.05 4.00 65.00
N ARG A 404 -52.75 2.79 64.53
CA ARG A 404 -53.38 1.56 65.03
C ARG A 404 -53.00 1.24 66.47
N ILE A 405 -51.76 1.52 66.87
CA ILE A 405 -51.31 1.40 68.27
C ILE A 405 -52.10 2.38 69.15
N GLN A 406 -52.28 3.64 68.74
CA GLN A 406 -53.09 4.60 69.48
C GLN A 406 -54.57 4.18 69.63
N GLU A 407 -55.16 3.58 68.59
CA GLU A 407 -56.51 3.00 68.67
C GLU A 407 -56.57 1.85 69.68
N LEU A 408 -55.61 0.92 69.62
CA LEU A 408 -55.54 -0.22 70.54
C LEU A 408 -55.32 0.23 71.99
N GLU A 409 -54.49 1.24 72.23
CA GLU A 409 -54.30 1.82 73.56
C GLU A 409 -55.60 2.43 74.10
N ARG A 410 -56.37 3.09 73.23
CA ARG A 410 -57.70 3.62 73.57
C ARG A 410 -58.69 2.50 73.90
N ASP A 411 -58.71 1.44 73.11
CA ASP A 411 -59.59 0.28 73.34
C ASP A 411 -59.24 -0.47 74.63
N VAL A 412 -57.95 -0.65 74.91
CA VAL A 412 -57.47 -1.21 76.18
C VAL A 412 -57.87 -0.33 77.37
N SER A 413 -57.82 1.00 77.21
CA SER A 413 -58.29 1.94 78.23
C SER A 413 -59.79 1.83 78.49
N ILE A 414 -60.59 1.66 77.44
CA ILE A 414 -62.04 1.43 77.53
C ILE A 414 -62.33 0.09 78.22
N LEU A 415 -61.65 -0.99 77.82
CA LEU A 415 -61.80 -2.31 78.42
C LEU A 415 -61.39 -2.34 79.89
N ARG A 416 -60.31 -1.63 80.27
CA ARG A 416 -59.92 -1.45 81.68
C ARG A 416 -61.01 -0.78 82.49
N LYS A 417 -61.69 0.23 81.95
CA LYS A 417 -62.83 0.88 82.63
C LYS A 417 -64.01 -0.08 82.76
N ALA A 418 -64.34 -0.85 81.73
CA ALA A 418 -65.41 -1.84 81.76
C ALA A 418 -65.16 -2.93 82.81
N VAL A 419 -63.93 -3.46 82.90
CA VAL A 419 -63.56 -4.46 83.92
C VAL A 419 -63.68 -3.91 85.34
N ILE A 420 -63.37 -2.62 85.57
CA ILE A 420 -63.57 -1.97 86.87
C ILE A 420 -65.07 -1.89 87.19
N THR A 421 -65.92 -1.54 86.21
CA THR A 421 -67.38 -1.47 86.38
C THR A 421 -68.01 -2.85 86.62
N GLU A 422 -67.56 -3.89 85.91
CA GLU A 422 -68.01 -5.27 86.12
C GLU A 422 -67.61 -5.81 87.51
N ALA A 423 -66.41 -5.43 87.99
CA ALA A 423 -65.94 -5.78 89.33
C ALA A 423 -66.79 -5.11 90.43
N GLU A 424 -67.35 -3.92 90.18
CA GLU A 424 -68.30 -3.26 91.07
C GLU A 424 -69.67 -3.97 91.07
N HIS A 425 -70.17 -4.39 89.91
CA HIS A 425 -71.42 -5.19 89.80
C HIS A 425 -71.31 -6.57 90.45
N TYR A 426 -70.14 -7.23 90.39
CA TYR A 426 -69.91 -8.50 91.08
C TYR A 426 -69.98 -8.34 92.60
N LYS A 427 -69.57 -7.17 93.12
CA LYS A 427 -69.64 -6.84 94.55
C LYS A 427 -71.09 -6.69 95.03
N GLU A 428 -71.98 -6.14 94.20
CA GLU A 428 -73.43 -6.06 94.47
C GLU A 428 -74.14 -7.41 94.37
N ALA A 429 -73.79 -8.25 93.39
CA ALA A 429 -74.35 -9.60 93.25
C ALA A 429 -73.99 -10.52 94.42
N SER A 430 -72.77 -10.39 94.96
CA SER A 430 -72.31 -11.10 96.16
C SER A 430 -73.16 -10.80 97.40
N LEU A 431 -73.66 -9.56 97.54
CA LEU A 431 -74.58 -9.15 98.61
C LEU A 431 -75.98 -9.77 98.48
N ARG A 432 -76.43 -10.09 97.26
CA ARG A 432 -77.73 -10.74 96.99
C ARG A 432 -77.72 -12.25 97.30
N VAL A 433 -76.55 -12.89 97.18
CA VAL A 433 -76.36 -14.30 97.56
C VAL A 433 -76.43 -14.48 99.07
N GLN A 434 -75.93 -13.52 99.87
CA GLN A 434 -76.07 -13.54 101.33
C GLN A 434 -77.51 -13.36 101.85
N GLU A 435 -78.42 -12.77 101.05
CA GLU A 435 -79.85 -12.71 101.36
C GLU A 435 -80.56 -14.04 101.05
N LEU A 436 -80.16 -14.76 100.01
CA LEU A 436 -80.70 -16.06 99.65
C LEU A 436 -80.29 -17.17 100.64
N GLU A 437 -79.16 -17.03 101.32
CA GLU A 437 -78.73 -17.94 102.39
C GLU A 437 -79.64 -17.94 103.63
N ARG A 438 -80.56 -16.98 103.76
CA ARG A 438 -81.59 -16.96 104.82
C ARG A 438 -82.88 -17.71 104.46
N GLU A 439 -83.14 -18.00 103.18
CA GLU A 439 -84.33 -18.77 102.73
C GLU A 439 -84.06 -20.27 102.58
N ILE A 440 -82.78 -20.68 102.57
CA ILE A 440 -82.31 -22.06 102.41
C ILE A 440 -82.76 -23.05 103.51
N PRO A 441 -82.99 -22.69 104.80
CA PRO A 441 -83.46 -23.65 105.79
C PRO A 441 -84.90 -24.17 105.53
N ILE A 442 -85.70 -23.46 104.74
CA ILE A 442 -87.09 -23.83 104.42
C ILE A 442 -87.14 -24.89 103.29
N LEU A 443 -86.08 -24.98 102.46
CA LEU A 443 -85.97 -25.96 101.36
C LEU A 443 -85.10 -27.19 101.72
N GLN A 444 -84.26 -27.10 102.76
CA GLN A 444 -83.43 -28.21 103.28
C GLN A 444 -84.22 -29.33 103.98
N GLN A 445 -85.53 -29.16 104.21
CA GLN A 445 -86.42 -30.23 104.66
C GLN A 445 -86.76 -31.23 103.53
N SER A 446 -86.60 -30.85 102.26
CA SER A 446 -87.08 -31.65 101.11
C SER A 446 -86.00 -32.44 100.36
N ALA A 447 -84.71 -32.25 100.65
CA ALA A 447 -83.61 -32.93 99.95
C ALA A 447 -82.72 -33.79 100.86
N ARG A 448 -83.19 -34.12 102.07
CA ARG A 448 -82.59 -35.07 103.03
C ARG A 448 -82.71 -36.55 102.59
N ILE A 449 -83.21 -36.84 101.39
CA ILE A 449 -83.52 -38.23 100.96
C ILE A 449 -82.67 -38.71 99.78
N GLU A 450 -82.00 -37.83 99.02
CA GLU A 450 -81.25 -38.28 97.85
C GLU A 450 -79.74 -38.08 97.97
N ARG A 451 -79.15 -38.96 98.78
CA ARG A 451 -77.81 -39.50 98.52
C ARG A 451 -76.69 -38.47 98.67
N GLU A 452 -75.91 -38.51 99.75
CA GLU A 452 -75.09 -39.69 100.08
C GLU A 452 -74.80 -40.56 98.84
N GLY A 453 -74.06 -39.97 97.91
CA GLY A 453 -73.84 -40.51 96.57
C GLY A 453 -72.48 -40.18 96.00
N ARG A 454 -71.43 -40.23 96.84
CA ARG A 454 -70.00 -40.33 96.47
C ARG A 454 -69.36 -39.02 96.02
N LEU A 455 -68.58 -38.40 96.92
CA LEU A 455 -67.11 -38.57 97.08
C LEU A 455 -66.36 -37.79 95.99
N ALA A 456 -65.82 -36.62 96.33
CA ALA A 456 -64.48 -36.42 96.94
C ALA A 456 -63.50 -36.05 95.81
N ALA A 457 -63.01 -34.81 95.81
CA ALA A 457 -61.69 -34.45 96.34
C ALA A 457 -60.59 -34.81 95.32
N GLU A 458 -59.57 -34.04 95.00
CA GLU A 458 -58.92 -32.82 95.51
C GLU A 458 -57.87 -32.49 94.41
N HIS A 459 -57.40 -31.26 94.21
CA HIS A 459 -56.14 -30.75 94.82
C HIS A 459 -55.01 -31.82 94.83
N THR A 460 -53.76 -31.57 94.42
CA THR A 460 -52.81 -30.54 94.89
C THR A 460 -51.51 -30.74 94.07
N ALA A 461 -50.85 -29.67 93.61
CA ALA A 461 -49.63 -29.05 94.19
C ALA A 461 -48.29 -29.74 93.89
N LEU A 462 -47.22 -28.92 94.03
CA LEU A 462 -45.77 -29.16 93.95
C LEU A 462 -45.17 -28.68 92.62
N ASN A 463 -44.12 -27.85 92.56
CA ASN A 463 -43.30 -27.30 93.64
C ASN A 463 -42.52 -26.07 93.14
N HIS A 464 -42.60 -24.98 93.92
CA HIS A 464 -41.98 -23.67 93.67
C HIS A 464 -40.45 -23.60 93.90
N SER A 465 -39.71 -24.69 93.71
CA SER A 465 -38.28 -24.73 94.04
C SER A 465 -37.33 -24.60 92.84
N GLU A 466 -37.81 -24.72 91.59
CA GLU A 466 -36.97 -24.63 90.37
C GLU A 466 -37.00 -23.23 89.73
N THR A 467 -38.07 -22.45 89.95
CA THR A 467 -38.24 -21.12 89.34
C THR A 467 -37.28 -20.05 89.89
N ALA A 468 -36.84 -20.17 91.15
CA ALA A 468 -35.94 -19.18 91.75
C ALA A 468 -34.48 -19.32 91.27
N ALA A 469 -34.05 -20.54 90.91
CA ALA A 469 -32.69 -20.78 90.41
C ALA A 469 -32.54 -20.36 88.93
N ASN A 470 -33.60 -20.53 88.13
CA ASN A 470 -33.59 -20.15 86.71
C ASN A 470 -33.69 -18.63 86.48
N LEU A 471 -34.36 -17.89 87.38
CA LEU A 471 -34.47 -16.42 87.27
C LEU A 471 -33.14 -15.69 87.49
N GLN A 472 -32.24 -16.24 88.32
CA GLN A 472 -30.93 -15.62 88.59
C GLN A 472 -29.95 -15.80 87.41
N ALA A 473 -29.95 -16.98 86.77
CA ALA A 473 -29.10 -17.27 85.61
C ALA A 473 -29.48 -16.45 84.36
N ILE A 474 -30.77 -16.13 84.20
CA ILE A 474 -31.27 -15.30 83.09
C ILE A 474 -30.87 -13.83 83.28
N ALA A 475 -30.91 -13.31 84.51
CA ALA A 475 -30.55 -11.92 84.82
C ALA A 475 -29.05 -11.61 84.60
N ASP A 476 -28.17 -12.57 84.88
CA ASP A 476 -26.72 -12.40 84.69
C ASP A 476 -26.34 -12.47 83.20
N THR A 477 -27.02 -13.31 82.42
CA THR A 477 -26.84 -13.41 80.96
C THR A 477 -27.32 -12.15 80.23
N GLU A 478 -28.41 -11.51 80.71
CA GLU A 478 -28.96 -10.28 80.13
C GLU A 478 -28.01 -9.07 80.34
N ARG A 479 -27.31 -8.99 81.47
CA ARG A 479 -26.31 -7.93 81.73
C ARG A 479 -25.10 -8.04 80.82
N GLN A 480 -24.63 -9.26 80.56
CA GLN A 480 -23.45 -9.50 79.75
C GLN A 480 -23.71 -9.17 78.27
N LEU A 481 -24.89 -9.56 77.76
CA LEU A 481 -25.33 -9.19 76.42
C LEU A 481 -25.52 -7.67 76.25
N ARG A 482 -26.08 -6.96 77.24
CA ARG A 482 -26.25 -5.49 77.16
C ARG A 482 -24.93 -4.73 77.07
N GLN A 483 -23.90 -5.15 77.80
CA GLN A 483 -22.58 -4.50 77.77
C GLN A 483 -21.83 -4.74 76.45
N GLU A 484 -21.96 -5.92 75.84
CA GLU A 484 -21.37 -6.20 74.53
C GLU A 484 -22.04 -5.40 73.41
N THR A 485 -23.38 -5.31 73.42
CA THR A 485 -24.13 -4.57 72.37
C THR A 485 -23.83 -3.06 72.41
N GLU A 486 -23.72 -2.47 73.60
CA GLU A 486 -23.44 -1.03 73.78
C GLU A 486 -22.00 -0.66 73.35
N HIS A 487 -21.04 -1.58 73.53
CA HIS A 487 -19.66 -1.40 73.07
C HIS A 487 -19.54 -1.50 71.53
N THR A 488 -20.27 -2.41 70.88
CA THR A 488 -20.29 -2.51 69.41
C THR A 488 -21.00 -1.33 68.73
N LEU A 489 -22.05 -0.77 69.34
CA LEU A 489 -22.79 0.36 68.76
C LEU A 489 -21.95 1.65 68.77
N THR A 490 -21.24 1.91 69.87
CA THR A 490 -20.42 3.11 70.04
C THR A 490 -19.24 3.14 69.05
N ASN A 491 -18.63 1.99 68.78
CA ASN A 491 -17.53 1.87 67.82
C ASN A 491 -17.99 2.04 66.36
N ALA A 492 -19.22 1.63 66.01
CA ALA A 492 -19.77 1.78 64.67
C ALA A 492 -20.15 3.25 64.36
N GLU A 493 -20.69 3.98 65.34
CA GLU A 493 -21.02 5.40 65.19
C GLU A 493 -19.77 6.28 65.00
N GLU A 494 -18.67 5.96 65.69
CA GLU A 494 -17.43 6.72 65.61
C GLU A 494 -16.67 6.49 64.29
N GLN A 495 -16.78 5.28 63.71
CA GLN A 495 -16.27 4.96 62.37
C GLN A 495 -17.03 5.73 61.28
N TRP A 496 -18.37 5.74 61.35
CA TRP A 496 -19.21 6.45 60.39
C TRP A 496 -19.00 7.98 60.43
N ARG A 497 -18.77 8.54 61.62
CA ARG A 497 -18.51 9.99 61.76
C ARG A 497 -17.20 10.41 61.07
N LYS A 498 -16.15 9.59 61.16
CA LYS A 498 -14.85 9.86 60.51
C LYS A 498 -14.95 9.81 58.98
N GLU A 499 -15.68 8.85 58.43
CA GLU A 499 -15.87 8.74 56.97
C GLU A 499 -16.72 9.89 56.41
N ARG A 500 -17.75 10.31 57.15
CA ARG A 500 -18.60 11.46 56.79
C ARG A 500 -17.85 12.79 56.83
N GLU A 501 -16.99 13.01 57.84
CA GLU A 501 -16.15 14.21 57.93
C GLU A 501 -15.13 14.28 56.79
N ALA A 502 -14.53 13.14 56.40
CA ALA A 502 -13.63 13.07 55.24
C ALA A 502 -14.31 13.44 53.92
N PHE A 503 -15.54 12.95 53.71
CA PHE A 503 -16.34 13.27 52.51
C PHE A 503 -16.71 14.75 52.41
N LEU A 504 -17.10 15.37 53.53
CA LEU A 504 -17.44 16.80 53.57
C LEU A 504 -16.22 17.71 53.31
N GLU A 505 -15.02 17.27 53.70
CA GLU A 505 -13.79 18.01 53.43
C GLU A 505 -13.40 17.94 51.94
N THR A 506 -13.55 16.78 51.30
CA THR A 506 -13.35 16.65 49.84
C THR A 506 -14.34 17.53 49.06
N GLN A 507 -15.60 17.60 49.51
CA GLN A 507 -16.61 18.47 48.90
C GLN A 507 -16.27 19.96 49.04
N ARG A 508 -15.69 20.39 50.17
CA ARG A 508 -15.23 21.78 50.35
C ARG A 508 -14.03 22.11 49.46
N GLN A 509 -13.06 21.20 49.31
CA GLN A 509 -11.92 21.39 48.42
C GLN A 509 -12.36 21.63 46.97
N LEU A 510 -13.26 20.78 46.46
CA LEU A 510 -13.84 20.92 45.11
C LEU A 510 -14.61 22.24 44.94
N THR A 511 -15.36 22.66 45.95
CA THR A 511 -16.13 23.92 45.92
C THR A 511 -15.21 25.15 45.89
N ASN A 512 -14.07 25.09 46.59
CA ASN A 512 -13.07 26.15 46.61
C ASN A 512 -12.26 26.22 45.30
N GLU A 513 -11.93 25.07 44.68
CA GLU A 513 -11.30 25.02 43.35
C GLU A 513 -12.21 25.62 42.27
N ILE A 514 -13.50 25.29 42.29
CA ILE A 514 -14.49 25.85 41.37
C ILE A 514 -14.64 27.38 41.56
N SER A 515 -14.52 27.87 42.79
CA SER A 515 -14.57 29.31 43.08
C SER A 515 -13.30 30.05 42.66
N SER A 516 -12.13 29.40 42.79
CA SER A 516 -10.83 29.88 42.28
C SER A 516 -10.80 30.00 40.75
N LEU A 517 -11.38 29.01 40.05
CA LEU A 517 -11.51 29.05 38.59
C LEU A 517 -12.43 30.18 38.09
N ARG A 518 -13.37 30.65 38.92
CA ARG A 518 -14.28 31.76 38.59
C ARG A 518 -13.65 33.16 38.75
N SER A 519 -12.56 33.31 39.50
CA SER A 519 -11.91 34.60 39.76
C SER A 519 -10.66 34.86 38.89
N SER A 520 -10.21 33.88 38.10
CA SER A 520 -9.09 34.02 37.16
C SER A 520 -9.49 34.80 35.90
N THR A 521 -9.05 36.06 35.83
CA THR A 521 -9.34 37.03 34.77
C THR A 521 -8.41 36.86 33.56
N SER A 522 -8.52 35.71 32.86
CA SER A 522 -7.96 35.57 31.50
C SER A 522 -9.08 35.35 30.48
N TRP A 523 -9.22 36.32 29.59
CA TRP A 523 -10.29 36.55 28.60
C TRP A 523 -10.47 35.46 27.52
N LYS A 524 -9.76 34.32 27.60
CA LYS A 524 -10.00 33.14 26.73
C LYS A 524 -11.05 32.15 27.27
N VAL A 525 -11.60 32.37 28.47
CA VAL A 525 -12.59 31.47 29.11
C VAL A 525 -14.04 31.99 29.06
N THR A 526 -14.29 33.20 28.54
CA THR A 526 -15.62 33.85 28.63
C THR A 526 -16.59 33.56 27.47
N ALA A 527 -16.23 32.76 26.47
CA ALA A 527 -17.13 32.41 25.37
C ALA A 527 -18.10 31.23 25.69
N PRO A 528 -17.68 30.13 26.35
CA PRO A 528 -18.60 29.01 26.63
C PRO A 528 -19.57 29.29 27.79
N LEU A 529 -19.17 30.08 28.79
CA LEU A 529 -20.00 30.42 29.96
C LEU A 529 -21.16 31.38 29.64
N ARG A 530 -21.01 32.26 28.63
CA ARG A 530 -22.12 33.12 28.15
C ARG A 530 -23.19 32.32 27.41
N TYR A 531 -22.85 31.16 26.85
CA TYR A 531 -23.79 30.24 26.21
C TYR A 531 -24.56 29.38 27.24
N ALA A 532 -23.89 28.92 28.30
CA ALA A 532 -24.51 28.14 29.37
C ALA A 532 -25.50 28.94 30.26
N VAL A 533 -25.18 30.20 30.59
CA VAL A 533 -26.07 31.05 31.43
C VAL A 533 -27.35 31.47 30.68
N ARG A 534 -27.30 31.62 29.35
CA ARG A 534 -28.51 31.89 28.53
C ARG A 534 -29.48 30.70 28.44
N ARG A 535 -29.01 29.48 28.72
CA ARG A 535 -29.83 28.26 28.69
C ARG A 535 -30.47 27.93 30.05
N LEU A 536 -29.96 28.50 31.15
CA LEU A 536 -30.43 28.25 32.52
C LEU A 536 -31.47 29.25 33.07
N PHE A 537 -31.85 30.30 32.32
CA PHE A 537 -32.89 31.26 32.74
C PHE A 537 -34.08 31.39 31.76
N ARG A 538 -34.35 30.35 30.96
CA ARG A 538 -35.64 30.22 30.24
C ARG A 538 -36.21 28.82 30.41
N ARG A 539 -36.87 28.66 31.55
CA ARG A 539 -37.93 27.72 31.96
C ARG A 539 -37.61 27.25 33.37
N HIS A 540 -38.66 27.25 34.18
CA HIS A 540 -38.70 26.95 35.61
C HIS A 540 -37.74 25.86 36.08
#